data_AF-A0A2C9L9J2-F1
#
_entry.id   AF-A0A2C9L9J2-F1
#
_cell.length_a   1.000
_cell.length_b   1.000
_cell.length_c   1.000
_cell.angle_alpha   90.00
_cell.angle_beta   90.00
_cell.angle_gamma   90.00
#
_symmetry.space_group_name_H-M   'P 1'
#
loop_
_entity.id
_entity.type
_entity.pdbx_description
1 polymer ?
#
loop_
_entity_poly.entity_id
_entity_poly.type
_entity_poly.pdbx_seq_one_letter_code
_entity_poly.pdbx_strand_id
1 'polypeptide(L)'
;AADCPGRYLLLNWARNLYKRVGKTILVCYERPPQYFTEWLPKDATGRITFIDGNLRIPASSEGGCDILFEKEITEAISGPTCILFDSLTLPILLRQVPQTCAALHRLITNENVLQVLALIHKDIHDQHTCDLLSSLATSVVDMSPVSLLQHKHNIRHCRVTGKVFKT
;
A
#
# COMPACT_ATOMS: atom_id res chain seq x y z
N ALA A 1 -3.05 20.95 -3.80
CA ALA A 1 -2.52 19.68 -3.25
C ALA A 1 -1.44 19.20 -4.20
N ALA A 2 -0.28 18.76 -3.68
CA ALA A 2 0.75 18.16 -4.53
C ALA A 2 0.15 16.94 -5.25
N ASP A 3 0.36 16.84 -6.56
CA ASP A 3 -0.07 15.68 -7.33
C ASP A 3 0.81 14.48 -6.93
N CYS A 4 0.20 13.29 -6.81
CA CYS A 4 0.95 12.06 -6.54
C CYS A 4 0.79 11.11 -7.72
N PRO A 5 1.78 11.09 -8.63
CA PRO A 5 1.78 10.22 -9.81
C PRO A 5 1.60 8.73 -9.47
N GLY A 6 2.16 8.28 -8.33
CA GLY A 6 2.01 6.91 -7.85
C GLY A 6 0.57 6.49 -7.56
N ARG A 7 -0.31 7.46 -7.26
CA ARG A 7 -1.74 7.19 -7.00
C ARG A 7 -2.49 6.74 -8.26
N TYR A 8 -2.18 7.30 -9.42
CA TYR A 8 -2.80 6.84 -10.68
C TYR A 8 -2.42 5.38 -10.96
N LEU A 9 -1.18 5.03 -10.65
CA LEU A 9 -0.69 3.68 -10.83
C LEU A 9 -1.32 2.71 -9.81
N LEU A 10 -1.47 3.11 -8.54
CA LEU A 10 -2.25 2.38 -7.53
C LEU A 10 -3.70 2.15 -7.98
N LEU A 11 -4.38 3.17 -8.51
CA LEU A 11 -5.74 3.06 -9.05
C LEU A 11 -5.82 2.04 -10.20
N ASN A 12 -4.80 2.00 -11.07
CA ASN A 12 -4.71 0.98 -12.11
C ASN A 12 -4.56 -0.43 -11.52
N TRP A 13 -3.79 -0.61 -10.44
CA TRP A 13 -3.74 -1.87 -9.72
C TRP A 13 -5.08 -2.25 -9.13
N ALA A 14 -5.73 -1.33 -8.40
CA ALA A 14 -7.06 -1.54 -7.83
C ALA A 14 -8.05 -2.01 -8.92
N ARG A 15 -8.12 -1.29 -10.05
CA ARG A 15 -9.00 -1.59 -11.20
C ARG A 15 -8.78 -2.98 -11.82
N ASN A 16 -7.56 -3.49 -11.76
CA ASN A 16 -7.23 -4.80 -12.33
C ASN A 16 -7.40 -5.94 -11.32
N LEU A 17 -7.04 -5.71 -10.05
CA LEU A 17 -7.06 -6.73 -9.02
C LEU A 17 -8.48 -7.13 -8.63
N TYR A 18 -9.41 -6.17 -8.44
CA TYR A 18 -10.78 -6.48 -8.01
C TYR A 18 -11.54 -7.42 -8.97
N LYS A 19 -11.08 -7.51 -10.23
CA LYS A 19 -11.63 -8.40 -11.26
C LYS A 19 -11.06 -9.82 -11.21
N ARG A 20 -9.86 -9.97 -10.66
CA ARG A 20 -9.05 -11.22 -10.72
C ARG A 20 -9.03 -11.98 -9.40
N VAL A 21 -9.17 -11.27 -8.28
CA VAL A 21 -9.12 -11.88 -6.94
C VAL A 21 -10.50 -11.87 -6.30
N GLY A 22 -10.69 -12.75 -5.32
CA GLY A 22 -11.95 -12.86 -4.58
C GLY A 22 -12.26 -11.59 -3.80
N LYS A 23 -11.23 -10.96 -3.23
CA LYS A 23 -11.38 -9.74 -2.44
C LYS A 23 -10.23 -8.76 -2.66
N THR A 24 -10.53 -7.47 -2.68
CA THR A 24 -9.50 -6.42 -2.60
C THR A 24 -9.80 -5.52 -1.41
N ILE A 25 -8.78 -5.17 -0.64
CA ILE A 25 -8.85 -4.23 0.47
C ILE A 25 -8.02 -3.02 0.09
N LEU A 26 -8.58 -1.82 0.18
CA LEU A 26 -7.86 -0.55 -0.01
C LEU A 26 -7.87 0.23 1.31
N VAL A 27 -6.69 0.36 1.90
CA VAL A 27 -6.45 1.14 3.12
C VAL A 27 -6.05 2.55 2.72
N CYS A 28 -6.77 3.51 3.27
CA CYS A 28 -6.84 4.90 2.82
C CYS A 28 -6.30 5.83 3.91
N TYR A 29 -4.98 6.03 3.97
CA TYR A 29 -4.31 6.95 4.89
C TYR A 29 -4.15 8.36 4.32
N GLU A 30 -3.96 8.54 3.02
CA GLU A 30 -3.69 9.86 2.44
C GLU A 30 -4.96 10.54 1.90
N ARG A 31 -5.86 9.76 1.29
CA ARG A 31 -7.14 10.26 0.79
C ARG A 31 -8.28 9.47 1.39
N PRO A 32 -9.45 10.08 1.62
CA PRO A 32 -10.59 9.34 2.15
C PRO A 32 -11.14 8.35 1.10
N PRO A 33 -11.83 7.26 1.49
CA PRO A 33 -12.38 6.27 0.56
C PRO A 33 -13.18 6.86 -0.61
N GLN A 34 -13.96 7.92 -0.35
CA GLN A 34 -14.80 8.59 -1.34
C GLN A 34 -13.98 9.04 -2.56
N TYR A 35 -12.77 9.55 -2.31
CA TYR A 35 -11.83 9.94 -3.37
C TYR A 35 -11.57 8.77 -4.32
N PHE A 36 -11.34 7.56 -3.82
CA PHE A 36 -11.05 6.40 -4.69
C PHE A 36 -12.30 5.88 -5.38
N THR A 37 -13.45 5.92 -4.71
CA THR A 37 -14.72 5.44 -5.30
C THR A 37 -15.14 6.25 -6.52
N GLU A 38 -14.84 7.56 -6.57
CA GLU A 38 -15.13 8.41 -7.74
C GLU A 38 -14.32 8.01 -8.99
N TRP A 39 -13.14 7.42 -8.80
CA TRP A 39 -12.25 7.00 -9.88
C TRP A 39 -12.42 5.54 -10.28
N LEU A 40 -13.14 4.75 -9.48
CA LEU A 40 -13.32 3.33 -9.70
C LEU A 40 -14.67 3.06 -10.40
N PRO A 41 -14.75 2.03 -11.27
CA PRO A 41 -16.02 1.57 -11.82
C PRO A 41 -17.02 1.23 -10.71
N LYS A 42 -18.33 1.47 -10.94
CA LYS A 42 -19.38 1.24 -9.92
C LYS A 42 -19.43 -0.21 -9.42
N ASP A 43 -19.12 -1.17 -10.28
CA ASP A 43 -19.02 -2.60 -9.94
C ASP A 43 -17.83 -2.93 -9.02
N ALA A 44 -16.78 -2.10 -9.03
CA ALA A 44 -15.61 -2.29 -8.18
C ALA A 44 -15.93 -2.00 -6.70
N THR A 45 -16.80 -1.03 -6.43
CA THR A 45 -17.19 -0.63 -5.07
C THR A 45 -17.80 -1.75 -4.22
N GLY A 46 -18.48 -2.72 -4.85
CA GLY A 46 -19.01 -3.89 -4.16
C GLY A 46 -17.97 -4.99 -3.89
N ARG A 47 -16.80 -4.92 -4.54
CA ARG A 47 -15.71 -5.92 -4.44
C ARG A 47 -14.50 -5.42 -3.67
N ILE A 48 -14.35 -4.12 -3.54
CA ILE A 48 -13.28 -3.48 -2.77
C ILE A 48 -13.82 -3.09 -1.39
N THR A 49 -13.22 -3.61 -0.32
CA THR A 49 -13.43 -3.06 1.03
C THR A 49 -12.49 -1.87 1.20
N PHE A 50 -13.04 -0.72 1.60
CA PHE A 50 -12.26 0.46 1.92
C PHE A 50 -12.12 0.58 3.44
N ILE A 51 -10.90 0.82 3.91
CA ILE A 51 -10.61 1.11 5.32
C ILE A 51 -10.08 2.53 5.38
N ASP A 52 -10.79 3.42 6.07
CA ASP A 52 -10.39 4.82 6.24
C ASP A 52 -9.42 4.96 7.41
N GLY A 53 -8.15 5.21 7.10
CA GLY A 53 -7.11 5.36 8.10
C GLY A 53 -7.07 6.72 8.80
N ASN A 54 -7.77 7.72 8.28
CA ASN A 54 -7.82 9.06 8.88
C ASN A 54 -8.79 9.15 10.07
N LEU A 55 -9.84 8.32 10.08
CA LEU A 55 -10.90 8.40 11.09
C LEU A 55 -10.52 7.83 12.47
N ARG A 56 -9.34 7.22 12.60
CA ARG A 56 -9.00 6.38 13.76
C ARG A 56 -7.66 6.66 14.43
N ILE A 57 -6.96 7.75 14.05
CA ILE A 57 -5.74 8.17 14.76
C ILE A 57 -6.16 8.76 16.12
N PRO A 58 -5.90 8.10 17.27
CA PRO A 58 -6.33 8.63 18.57
C PRO A 58 -5.51 9.88 18.91
N ALA A 59 -6.15 10.88 19.52
CA ALA A 59 -5.49 12.11 19.96
C ALA A 59 -4.50 11.91 21.13
N SER A 60 -4.42 10.70 21.71
CA SER A 60 -3.58 10.38 22.87
C SER A 60 -3.26 8.88 22.91
N SER A 61 -2.02 8.51 22.59
CA SER A 61 -1.56 7.11 22.52
C SER A 61 -0.84 6.68 23.81
N GLU A 62 -1.60 6.20 24.80
CA GLU A 62 -1.06 5.39 25.91
C GLU A 62 -1.25 3.87 25.71
N GLY A 63 -1.96 3.46 24.64
CA GLY A 63 -2.05 2.06 24.20
C GLY A 63 -1.51 1.93 22.78
N GLY A 64 -0.74 0.87 22.49
CA GLY A 64 -0.16 0.62 21.18
C GLY A 64 -1.20 0.75 20.07
N CYS A 65 -1.09 1.82 19.28
CA CYS A 65 -2.03 2.11 18.22
C CYS A 65 -1.79 1.11 17.08
N ASP A 66 -2.82 0.33 16.71
CA ASP A 66 -2.80 -0.50 15.50
C ASP A 66 -2.93 0.41 14.26
N ILE A 67 -1.83 1.11 13.95
CA ILE A 67 -1.77 2.11 12.88
C ILE A 67 -1.80 1.44 11.50
N LEU A 68 -1.72 0.11 11.39
CA LEU A 68 -1.96 -0.58 10.11
C LEU A 68 -3.35 -1.17 9.98
N PHE A 69 -4.18 -1.08 11.02
CA PHE A 69 -5.44 -1.78 11.10
C PHE A 69 -5.28 -3.28 10.82
N GLU A 70 -4.21 -3.89 11.34
CA GLU A 70 -3.93 -5.31 11.15
C GLU A 70 -5.13 -6.17 11.53
N LYS A 71 -5.79 -5.84 12.64
CA LYS A 71 -6.99 -6.56 13.07
C LYS A 71 -8.13 -6.46 12.04
N GLU A 72 -8.45 -5.24 11.61
CA GLU A 72 -9.57 -4.99 10.70
C GLU A 72 -9.31 -5.54 9.30
N ILE A 73 -8.07 -5.42 8.82
CA ILE A 73 -7.63 -6.06 7.58
C ILE A 73 -7.80 -7.57 7.72
N THR A 74 -7.34 -8.16 8.83
CA THR A 74 -7.43 -9.60 9.06
C THR A 74 -8.88 -10.09 9.11
N GLU A 75 -9.76 -9.34 9.76
CA GLU A 75 -11.20 -9.64 9.81
C GLU A 75 -11.89 -9.47 8.44
N ALA A 76 -11.38 -8.57 7.58
CA ALA A 76 -11.91 -8.33 6.24
C ALA A 76 -11.38 -9.30 5.18
N ILE A 77 -10.35 -10.09 5.48
CA ILE A 77 -9.83 -11.14 4.58
C ILE A 77 -10.91 -12.21 4.42
N SER A 78 -11.29 -12.47 3.17
CA SER A 78 -12.27 -13.50 2.83
C SER A 78 -11.85 -14.17 1.53
N GLY A 79 -11.21 -15.35 1.67
CA GLY A 79 -10.58 -16.05 0.56
C GLY A 79 -9.41 -15.27 -0.06
N PRO A 80 -9.04 -15.56 -1.33
CA PRO A 80 -7.89 -14.95 -1.98
C PRO A 80 -8.02 -13.42 -2.07
N THR A 81 -7.19 -12.71 -1.31
CA THR A 81 -7.30 -11.27 -1.04
C THR A 81 -6.04 -10.53 -1.45
N CYS A 82 -6.20 -9.36 -2.08
CA CYS A 82 -5.12 -8.39 -2.26
C CYS A 82 -5.32 -7.18 -1.36
N ILE A 83 -4.25 -6.69 -0.75
CA ILE A 83 -4.27 -5.53 0.14
C ILE A 83 -3.49 -4.39 -0.51
N LEU A 84 -4.10 -3.23 -0.61
CA LEU A 84 -3.55 -2.02 -1.20
C LEU A 84 -3.47 -0.94 -0.12
N PHE A 85 -2.32 -0.31 0.04
CA PHE A 85 -2.13 0.86 0.89
C PHE A 85 -1.90 2.08 0.02
N ASP A 86 -2.76 3.10 0.13
CA ASP A 86 -2.63 4.32 -0.66
C ASP A 86 -1.42 5.17 -0.30
N SER A 87 -0.95 5.06 0.94
CA SER A 87 0.32 5.58 1.42
C SER A 87 0.70 4.88 2.73
N LEU A 88 1.97 4.52 2.89
CA LEU A 88 2.52 4.11 4.19
C LEU A 88 3.15 5.26 4.96
N THR A 89 3.15 6.48 4.42
CA THR A 89 3.85 7.60 5.04
C THR A 89 3.33 7.88 6.44
N LEU A 90 2.02 7.98 6.62
CA LEU A 90 1.43 8.20 7.94
C LEU A 90 1.76 7.06 8.93
N PRO A 91 1.58 5.77 8.57
CA PRO A 91 2.05 4.67 9.41
C PRO A 91 3.53 4.68 9.78
N ILE A 92 4.40 5.15 8.89
CA ILE A 92 5.85 5.25 9.13
C ILE A 92 6.17 6.46 10.03
N LEU A 93 5.43 7.55 9.93
CA LEU A 93 5.64 8.73 10.77
C LEU A 93 5.19 8.50 12.22
N LEU A 94 4.15 7.68 12.42
CA LEU A 94 3.56 7.43 13.74
C LEU A 94 4.22 6.27 14.52
N ARG A 95 5.07 5.46 13.89
CA ARG A 95 5.79 4.36 14.56
C ARG A 95 7.08 4.01 13.86
N GLN A 96 7.92 3.22 14.51
CA GLN A 96 9.22 2.85 13.94
C GLN A 96 9.07 2.00 12.66
N VAL A 97 9.91 2.26 11.65
CA VAL A 97 9.90 1.53 10.35
C VAL A 97 9.95 0.01 10.53
N PRO A 98 10.78 -0.57 11.42
CA PRO A 98 10.80 -2.02 11.65
C PRO A 98 9.45 -2.59 12.12
N GLN A 99 8.67 -1.83 12.90
CA GLN A 99 7.34 -2.25 13.33
C GLN A 99 6.37 -2.26 12.15
N THR A 100 6.48 -1.29 11.24
CA THR A 100 5.75 -1.28 9.97
C THR A 100 6.11 -2.49 9.10
N CYS A 101 7.41 -2.80 8.97
CA CYS A 101 7.86 -3.97 8.23
C CYS A 101 7.35 -5.28 8.85
N ALA A 102 7.39 -5.42 10.17
CA ALA A 102 6.91 -6.61 10.88
C ALA A 102 5.40 -6.82 10.66
N ALA A 103 4.63 -5.74 10.68
CA ALA A 103 3.19 -5.77 10.42
C ALA A 103 2.86 -6.15 8.96
N LEU A 104 3.54 -5.54 7.99
CA LEU A 104 3.41 -5.91 6.58
C LEU A 104 3.81 -7.38 6.36
N HIS A 105 4.83 -7.86 7.06
CA HIS A 105 5.24 -9.26 7.02
C HIS A 105 4.14 -10.18 7.56
N ARG A 106 3.50 -9.85 8.70
CA ARG A 106 2.37 -10.62 9.23
C ARG A 106 1.21 -10.72 8.24
N LEU A 107 0.88 -9.62 7.56
CA LEU A 107 -0.16 -9.60 6.54
C LEU A 107 0.17 -10.53 5.36
N ILE A 108 1.38 -10.46 4.81
CA ILE A 108 1.77 -11.30 3.66
C ILE A 108 1.95 -12.78 4.02
N THR A 109 2.22 -13.11 5.28
CA THR A 109 2.30 -14.52 5.73
C THR A 109 0.94 -15.20 5.85
N ASN A 110 -0.17 -14.46 5.78
CA ASN A 110 -1.49 -15.05 5.76
C ASN A 110 -1.72 -15.79 4.42
N GLU A 111 -2.11 -17.05 4.48
CA GLU A 111 -2.28 -17.93 3.30
C GLU A 111 -3.31 -17.41 2.28
N ASN A 112 -4.26 -16.60 2.74
CA ASN A 112 -5.30 -16.01 1.90
C ASN A 112 -4.85 -14.70 1.25
N VAL A 113 -3.72 -14.12 1.65
CA VAL A 113 -3.20 -12.88 1.08
C VAL A 113 -2.30 -13.19 -0.10
N LEU A 114 -2.79 -12.84 -1.30
CA LEU A 114 -2.06 -13.07 -2.55
C LEU A 114 -0.99 -11.99 -2.79
N GLN A 115 -1.29 -10.75 -2.40
CA GLN A 115 -0.41 -9.62 -2.64
C GLN A 115 -0.69 -8.49 -1.66
N VAL A 116 0.40 -7.89 -1.16
CA VAL A 116 0.38 -6.58 -0.50
C VAL A 116 1.08 -5.58 -1.43
N LEU A 117 0.41 -4.47 -1.73
CA LEU A 117 0.98 -3.36 -2.49
C LEU A 117 0.85 -2.09 -1.67
N ALA A 118 1.92 -1.31 -1.62
CA ALA A 118 1.97 -0.11 -0.81
C ALA A 118 2.71 1.01 -1.53
N LEU A 119 2.15 2.22 -1.46
CA LEU A 119 2.79 3.43 -1.95
C LEU A 119 3.63 4.08 -0.83
N ILE A 120 4.82 4.57 -1.19
CA ILE A 120 5.72 5.28 -0.28
C ILE A 120 6.20 6.56 -0.97
N HIS A 121 6.09 7.69 -0.28
CA HIS A 121 6.56 8.99 -0.77
C HIS A 121 8.03 9.20 -0.37
N LYS A 122 8.94 9.07 -1.34
CA LYS A 122 10.39 9.11 -1.10
C LYS A 122 10.94 10.47 -0.70
N ASP A 123 10.20 11.54 -0.99
CA ASP A 123 10.52 12.91 -0.61
C ASP A 123 10.26 13.20 0.88
N ILE A 124 9.50 12.33 1.56
CA ILE A 124 9.17 12.48 2.99
C ILE A 124 10.10 11.64 3.88
N HIS A 125 10.63 10.53 3.37
CA HIS A 125 11.42 9.58 4.15
C HIS A 125 12.89 9.60 3.78
N ASP A 126 13.77 9.33 4.75
CA ASP A 126 15.18 9.14 4.46
C ASP A 126 15.44 7.89 3.60
N GLN A 127 16.63 7.84 3.01
CA GLN A 127 17.03 6.73 2.15
C GLN A 127 17.05 5.39 2.92
N HIS A 128 17.44 5.41 4.20
CA HIS A 128 17.52 4.20 5.02
C HIS A 128 16.16 3.54 5.22
N THR A 129 15.12 4.34 5.48
CA THR A 129 13.73 3.91 5.60
C THR A 129 13.24 3.29 4.29
N CYS A 130 13.53 3.96 3.17
CA CYS A 130 13.16 3.46 1.84
C CYS A 130 13.87 2.14 1.50
N ASP A 131 15.14 2.00 1.87
CA ASP A 131 15.93 0.78 1.64
C ASP A 131 15.43 -0.38 2.49
N LEU A 132 15.08 -0.14 3.75
CA LEU A 132 14.52 -1.16 4.64
C LEU A 132 13.20 -1.71 4.10
N LEU A 133 12.28 -0.82 3.69
CA LEU A 133 11.00 -1.23 3.08
C LEU A 133 11.22 -1.95 1.74
N SER A 134 12.16 -1.46 0.94
CA SER A 134 12.54 -2.11 -0.31
C SER A 134 13.09 -3.52 -0.05
N SER A 135 13.86 -3.73 1.02
CA SER A 135 14.42 -5.06 1.32
C SER A 135 13.35 -6.12 1.64
N LEU A 136 12.22 -5.71 2.22
CA LEU A 136 11.05 -6.57 2.46
C LEU A 136 10.28 -6.89 1.16
N ALA A 137 10.26 -5.95 0.22
CA ALA A 137 9.46 -6.07 -0.99
C ALA A 137 10.08 -7.03 -2.02
N THR A 138 9.27 -7.97 -2.52
CA THR A 138 9.64 -8.82 -3.65
C THR A 138 9.71 -8.03 -4.96
N SER A 139 8.97 -6.92 -5.06
CA SER A 139 8.99 -6.02 -6.21
C SER A 139 8.94 -4.57 -5.75
N VAL A 140 9.74 -3.71 -6.37
CA VAL A 140 9.72 -2.26 -6.14
C VAL A 140 9.56 -1.58 -7.50
N VAL A 141 8.56 -0.70 -7.60
CA VAL A 141 8.38 0.18 -8.75
C VAL A 141 8.75 1.58 -8.30
N ASP A 142 9.92 2.04 -8.71
CA ASP A 142 10.42 3.36 -8.41
C ASP A 142 9.98 4.35 -9.49
N MET A 143 9.43 5.48 -9.08
CA MET A 143 8.95 6.53 -9.98
C MET A 143 9.79 7.78 -9.80
N SER A 144 10.39 8.25 -10.89
CA SER A 144 11.11 9.53 -10.91
C SER A 144 10.58 10.42 -12.04
N PRO A 145 10.46 11.74 -11.81
CA PRO A 145 10.04 12.67 -12.85
C PRO A 145 11.15 12.80 -13.91
N VAL A 146 10.75 12.79 -15.19
CA VAL A 146 11.63 13.12 -16.32
C VAL A 146 11.29 14.50 -16.86
N SER A 147 9.99 14.83 -16.90
CA SER A 147 9.45 16.15 -17.21
C SER A 147 8.14 16.36 -16.45
N LEU A 148 7.51 17.54 -16.61
CA LEU A 148 6.27 17.88 -15.90
C LEU A 148 5.12 16.86 -16.11
N LEU A 149 5.10 16.15 -17.24
CA LEU A 149 4.04 15.18 -17.57
C LEU A 149 4.55 13.75 -17.78
N GLN A 150 5.85 13.51 -17.62
CA GLN A 150 6.46 12.21 -17.89
C GLN A 150 7.25 11.71 -16.69
N HIS A 151 7.02 10.43 -16.38
CA HIS A 151 7.68 9.73 -15.30
C HIS A 151 8.46 8.55 -15.87
N LYS A 152 9.68 8.35 -15.37
CA LYS A 152 10.44 7.13 -15.56
C LYS A 152 10.05 6.16 -14.44
N HIS A 153 9.81 4.91 -14.82
CA HIS A 153 9.57 3.83 -13.90
C HIS A 153 10.76 2.89 -13.92
N ASN A 154 11.46 2.72 -12.79
CA ASN A 154 12.48 1.68 -12.65
C ASN A 154 11.87 0.53 -11.86
N ILE A 155 11.84 -0.66 -12.44
CA ILE A 155 11.21 -1.83 -11.83
C ILE A 155 12.32 -2.75 -11.34
N ARG A 156 12.28 -3.07 -10.05
CA ARG A 156 13.13 -4.08 -9.42
C ARG A 156 12.28 -5.26 -8.99
N HIS A 157 12.57 -6.46 -9.49
CA HIS A 157 11.88 -7.69 -9.10
C HIS A 157 12.87 -8.73 -8.57
N CYS A 158 12.68 -9.15 -7.33
CA CYS A 158 13.43 -10.21 -6.67
C CYS A 158 12.82 -11.55 -7.03
N ARG A 159 13.53 -12.36 -7.82
CA ARG A 159 13.10 -13.73 -8.13
C ARG A 159 13.23 -14.62 -6.89
N VAL A 160 12.50 -15.74 -6.90
CA VAL A 160 12.57 -16.79 -5.85
C VAL A 160 14.01 -17.28 -5.63
N THR A 161 14.89 -17.19 -6.64
CA THR A 161 16.31 -17.55 -6.55
C THR A 161 17.19 -16.50 -5.85
N GLY A 162 16.63 -15.38 -5.38
CA GLY A 162 17.38 -14.24 -4.84
C GLY A 162 18.00 -13.32 -5.90
N LYS A 163 17.92 -13.66 -7.20
CA LYS A 163 18.40 -12.80 -8.28
C LYS A 163 17.49 -11.58 -8.45
N VAL A 164 18.10 -10.39 -8.48
CA VAL A 164 17.40 -9.12 -8.66
C VAL A 164 17.40 -8.73 -10.15
N PHE A 165 16.23 -8.64 -10.76
CA PHE A 165 16.06 -8.09 -12.10
C PHE A 165 15.79 -6.58 -12.01
N LYS A 166 16.46 -5.78 -12.84
CA LYS A 166 16.30 -4.33 -12.93
C LYS A 166 16.02 -3.93 -14.38
N THR A 167 14.96 -3.15 -14.59
CA THR A 167 14.57 -2.57 -15.89
C THR A 167 14.14 -1.14 -15.72
#